data_AF-A0A1F4CFY0-F1
#
_entry.id   AF-A0A1F4CFY0-F1
#
_cell.length_a   1.000
_cell.length_b   1.000
_cell.length_c   1.000
_cell.angle_alpha   90.00
_cell.angle_beta   90.00
_cell.angle_gamma   90.00
#
_symmetry.space_group_name_H-M   'P 1'
#
loop_
_entity.id
_entity.type
_entity.pdbx_description
1 polymer ?
#
loop_
_entity_poly.entity_id
_entity_poly.type
_entity_poly.pdbx_seq_one_letter_code
_entity_poly.pdbx_strand_id
1 'polypeptide(L)' 'MTDLAAMLLDQLGLNEREADDLVDSFYEEIRLALESSESVNLAGFGRFERDNFTPSVALTRAVR' A
#
# COMPACT_ATOMS: atom_id res chain seq x y z
N MET A 1 8.83 -5.57 2.76
CA MET A 1 8.53 -5.82 1.33
C MET A 1 8.66 -7.30 0.98
N THR A 2 9.49 -8.05 1.70
CA THR A 2 9.80 -9.46 1.40
C THR A 2 8.67 -10.43 1.73
N ASP A 3 7.89 -10.21 2.79
CA ASP A 3 6.90 -11.22 3.25
C ASP A 3 5.68 -11.34 2.30
N LEU A 4 5.15 -10.22 1.83
CA LEU A 4 4.05 -10.19 0.85
C LEU A 4 4.50 -10.76 -0.50
N ALA A 5 5.67 -10.33 -0.98
CA ALA A 5 6.25 -10.83 -2.22
C ALA A 5 6.51 -12.35 -2.13
N ALA A 6 7.10 -12.83 -1.02
CA ALA A 6 7.35 -14.24 -0.79
C ALA A 6 6.07 -15.09 -0.76
N MET A 7 4.97 -14.60 -0.16
CA MET A 7 3.69 -15.32 -0.16
C MET A 7 3.03 -15.37 -1.54
N LEU A 8 3.03 -14.26 -2.30
CA LEU A 8 2.52 -14.23 -3.67
C LEU A 8 3.35 -15.14 -4.58
N LEU A 9 4.67 -15.15 -4.38
CA LEU A 9 5.61 -15.98 -5.11
C LEU A 9 5.44 -17.48 -4.85
N ASP A 10 5.36 -17.86 -3.58
CA ASP A 10 5.30 -19.26 -3.14
C ASP A 10 4.03 -19.97 -3.61
N GLN A 11 2.92 -19.23 -3.76
CA GLN A 11 1.64 -19.80 -4.22
C GLN A 11 1.50 -19.92 -5.75
N LEU A 12 2.29 -19.19 -6.53
CA LEU A 12 2.08 -19.07 -7.98
C LEU A 12 3.11 -19.84 -8.82
N GLY A 13 4.23 -20.29 -8.23
CA GLY A 13 5.24 -21.10 -8.94
C GLY A 13 5.91 -20.37 -10.10
N LEU A 14 6.00 -19.03 -10.01
CA LEU A 14 6.52 -18.14 -11.05
C LEU A 14 8.04 -18.16 -11.09
N ASN A 15 8.60 -17.87 -12.26
CA ASN A 15 10.04 -17.57 -12.35
C ASN A 15 10.33 -16.14 -11.85
N GLU A 16 11.60 -15.83 -11.53
CA GLU A 16 12.01 -14.53 -10.96
C GLU A 16 11.53 -13.30 -11.76
N ARG A 17 11.37 -13.42 -13.07
CA ARG A 17 10.93 -12.28 -13.89
C ARG A 17 9.43 -12.04 -13.76
N GLU A 18 8.65 -13.11 -13.81
CA GLU A 18 7.19 -13.05 -13.63
C GLU A 18 6.82 -12.62 -12.20
N ALA A 19 7.67 -12.98 -11.24
CA ALA A 19 7.59 -12.53 -9.86
C ALA A 19 7.68 -11.02 -9.70
N ASP A 20 8.73 -10.42 -10.27
CA ASP A 20 8.98 -8.98 -10.21
C ASP A 20 7.83 -8.21 -10.88
N ASP A 21 7.40 -8.65 -12.08
CA ASP A 21 6.29 -8.02 -12.80
C ASP A 21 4.96 -8.09 -12.00
N LEU A 22 4.72 -9.19 -11.28
CA LEU A 22 3.53 -9.37 -10.43
C LEU A 22 3.56 -8.44 -9.21
N VAL A 23 4.72 -8.38 -8.54
CA VAL A 23 4.89 -7.54 -7.35
C VAL A 23 4.72 -6.07 -7.73
N ASP A 24 5.31 -5.63 -8.83
CA ASP A 24 5.15 -4.26 -9.34
C ASP A 24 3.69 -3.95 -9.67
N SER A 25 3.00 -4.85 -10.39
CA SER A 25 1.58 -4.68 -10.72
C SER A 25 0.71 -4.58 -9.46
N PHE A 26 0.99 -5.40 -8.45
CA PHE A 26 0.22 -5.43 -7.20
C PHE A 26 0.42 -4.15 -6.37
N TYR A 27 1.65 -3.63 -6.29
CA TYR A 27 1.91 -2.36 -5.61
C TYR A 27 1.21 -1.20 -6.32
N GLU A 28 1.19 -1.20 -7.66
CA GLU A 28 0.52 -0.15 -8.42
C GLU A 28 -0.99 -0.20 -8.22
N GLU A 29 -1.59 -1.39 -8.16
CA GLU A 29 -3.03 -1.56 -7.89
C GLU A 29 -3.42 -1.06 -6.48
N ILE A 30 -2.61 -1.38 -5.46
CA ILE A 30 -2.80 -0.83 -4.10
C ILE A 30 -2.68 0.68 -4.12
N ARG A 31 -1.68 1.23 -4.82
CA ARG A 31 -1.47 2.67 -4.90
C ARG A 31 -2.69 3.37 -5.53
N LEU A 32 -3.19 2.85 -6.64
CA LEU A 32 -4.36 3.39 -7.33
C LEU A 32 -5.61 3.36 -6.44
N ALA A 33 -5.84 2.26 -5.71
CA ALA A 33 -6.93 2.16 -4.75
C ALA A 33 -6.79 3.16 -3.59
N LEU A 34 -5.57 3.38 -3.08
CA LEU A 34 -5.33 4.36 -2.02
C LEU A 34 -5.47 5.80 -2.54
N GLU A 35 -5.08 6.09 -3.79
CA GLU A 35 -5.25 7.40 -4.41
C GLU A 35 -6.72 7.77 -4.59
N SER A 36 -7.61 6.81 -4.84
CA SER A 36 -9.06 7.01 -4.89
C SER A 36 -9.71 7.16 -3.51
N SER A 37 -8.93 7.17 -2.42
CA SER A 37 -9.39 7.17 -1.02
C SER A 37 -10.17 5.91 -0.64
N GLU A 38 -9.97 4.81 -1.36
CA GLU A 38 -10.56 3.52 -1.05
C GLU A 38 -9.64 2.74 -0.10
N SER A 39 -10.19 2.25 1.01
CA SER A 39 -9.44 1.46 1.97
C SER A 39 -9.28 0.03 1.46
N VAL A 40 -8.03 -0.46 1.36
CA VAL A 40 -7.75 -1.84 0.95
C VAL A 40 -7.61 -2.71 2.20
N ASN A 41 -8.43 -3.74 2.34
CA ASN A 41 -8.30 -4.71 3.44
C ASN A 41 -7.69 -6.01 2.91
N LEU A 42 -6.43 -6.27 3.27
CA LEU A 42 -5.74 -7.51 2.91
C LEU A 42 -5.76 -8.44 4.12
N ALA A 43 -6.56 -9.50 4.03
CA ALA A 43 -6.65 -10.52 5.06
C ALA A 43 -5.26 -11.14 5.32
N GLY A 44 -4.82 -11.11 6.58
CA GLY A 44 -3.48 -11.57 6.98
C GLY A 44 -2.38 -10.51 6.91
N PHE A 45 -2.62 -9.34 6.30
CA PHE A 45 -1.66 -8.23 6.19
C PHE A 45 -2.13 -6.94 6.87
N GLY A 46 -3.45 -6.76 7.00
CA GLY A 46 -4.04 -5.61 7.66
C GLY A 46 -4.78 -4.68 6.69
N ARG A 47 -5.16 -3.52 7.20
CA ARG A 47 -5.87 -2.50 6.42
C ARG A 47 -4.89 -1.42 5.97
N PHE A 48 -4.92 -1.13 4.69
CA PHE A 48 -4.20 -0.02 4.07
C PHE A 48 -5.18 1.14 3.87
N GLU A 49 -4.83 2.29 4.43
CA GLU A 49 -5.57 3.54 4.28
C GLU A 49 -4.57 4.62 3.86
N ARG A 50 -5.01 5.53 3.00
CA ARG A 50 -4.19 6.67 2.61
C ARG A 50 -4.15 7.63 3.80
N ASP A 51 -3.04 7.65 4.53
CA ASP A 51 -2.83 8.65 5.56
C ASP A 51 -2.73 10.02 4.88
N ASN A 52 -3.82 10.77 4.91
CA ASN A 52 -3.80 12.16 4.51
C ASN A 52 -3.08 12.88 5.66
N PHE A 53 -1.82 13.27 5.46
CA PHE A 53 -1.16 14.20 6.38
C PHE A 53 -1.97 15.49 6.36
N THR A 54 -2.96 15.56 7.25
CA THR A 54 -3.66 16.79 7.54
C THR A 54 -2.70 17.51 8.46
N PRO A 55 -2.03 18.59 8.04
CA PRO A 55 -1.35 19.44 8.98
C PRO A 55 -2.42 19.91 9.97
N SER A 56 -2.46 19.25 11.12
CA SER A 56 -3.35 19.59 12.21
C SER A 56 -3.16 21.07 12.47
N VAL A 57 -4.27 21.77 12.62
CA VAL A 57 -4.41 23.20 12.91
C VAL A 57 -3.37 23.66 13.94
N ALA A 58 -2.16 23.98 13.49
CA ALA A 58 -1.04 24.38 14.33
C ALA A 58 -0.73 25.86 14.19
N LEU A 59 -1.46 26.61 13.34
CA LEU A 59 -1.20 28.04 13.11
C LEU A 59 -2.38 28.96 13.40
N THR A 60 -3.46 28.50 14.03
CA THR A 60 -4.49 29.43 14.59
C THR A 60 -4.06 30.01 15.95
N ARG A 61 -2.93 29.53 16.50
CA ARG A 61 -2.39 29.99 17.78
C ARG A 61 -0.92 30.44 17.66
N ALA A 62 -0.61 31.19 16.61
CA ALA A 62 0.42 32.24 16.69
C ALA A 62 -0.32 33.57 16.96
N VAL A 63 -0.94 33.68 18.14
CA VAL A 63 -0.62 34.72 19.17
C VAL A 63 -0.27 36.06 18.48
N ARG A 64 -1.23 36.99 18.37
CA ARG A 64 -1.35 38.15 19.26
C ARG A 64 -0.03 38.83 19.61
#